data_AF-Q54303-F1
#
_entry.id   AF-Q54303-F1
#
_cell.length_a   1.000
_cell.length_b   1.000
_cell.length_c   1.000
_cell.angle_alpha   90.00
_cell.angle_beta   90.00
_cell.angle_gamma   90.00
#
_symmetry.space_group_name_H-M   'P 1'
#
loop_
_entity.id
_entity.type
_entity.pdbx_description
1 polymer ?
#
loop_
_entity_poly.entity_id
_entity_poly.type
_entity_poly.pdbx_seq_one_letter_code
_entity_poly.pdbx_strand_id
1 'polypeptide(L)'
;MIQPDVVTAFTAVRDINLDEPGTPQAETKAATFKSASSSIYDLAASMSAKGQLWNWGVHDSEFVAEIEARLPGFTEYGTDGFSEQLYYLALRDLPKGLESCDGRTVLEVGCGMGEGLNFLSRLVPTARMTGLDLAPKAIASATATLSRGDTLRFVQGDAEELPFEDSSVDVLVNIESSHTYPNLGRFLREAARALRRGGALSHIDVFTRQRLEAMRRITTEIPELKWVSDHDISDQVRAAVRRRMPPDSHLRSTLNKQRMNRLARTLALHSQITVFGGTFADYQPPASVKMLSRLGLVPPMDSLPMETYRHQIAVRV
;
A
#
# COMPACT_ATOMS: atom_id res chain seq x y z
N MET A 1 -4.38 8.32 -33.35
CA MET A 1 -4.24 9.68 -32.79
C MET A 1 -5.49 9.98 -31.96
N ILE A 2 -5.43 9.66 -30.67
CA ILE A 2 -6.40 10.09 -29.65
C ILE A 2 -5.50 10.55 -28.50
N GLN A 3 -5.65 11.81 -28.09
CA GLN A 3 -4.86 12.44 -27.03
C GLN A 3 -5.19 11.81 -25.66
N PRO A 4 -4.21 11.60 -24.78
CA PRO A 4 -4.48 11.21 -23.40
C PRO A 4 -4.86 12.43 -22.55
N ASP A 5 -6.01 12.31 -21.91
CA ASP A 5 -6.66 13.29 -21.02
C ASP A 5 -5.91 13.49 -19.70
N VAL A 6 -6.07 14.68 -19.14
CA VAL A 6 -5.17 15.39 -18.20
C VAL A 6 -5.24 14.90 -16.74
N VAL A 7 -5.73 13.68 -16.47
CA VAL A 7 -5.96 13.19 -15.09
C VAL A 7 -4.87 12.23 -14.58
N THR A 8 -3.99 11.72 -15.43
CA THR A 8 -2.94 10.74 -15.05
C THR A 8 -1.68 11.35 -14.41
N ALA A 9 -1.71 12.65 -14.06
CA ALA A 9 -0.52 13.41 -13.65
C ALA A 9 -0.33 13.59 -12.13
N PHE A 10 -1.16 12.97 -11.28
CA PHE A 10 -1.04 13.13 -9.81
C PHE A 10 -0.22 12.04 -9.10
N THR A 11 0.13 10.93 -9.76
CA THR A 11 0.96 9.86 -9.17
C THR A 11 2.25 9.58 -9.93
N ALA A 12 2.49 10.24 -11.06
CA ALA A 12 3.76 10.19 -11.77
C ALA A 12 4.26 11.61 -12.01
N VAL A 13 5.31 12.00 -11.29
CA VAL A 13 6.43 12.74 -11.89
C VAL A 13 6.01 13.97 -12.73
N ARG A 14 5.53 15.02 -12.08
CA ARG A 14 5.75 16.41 -12.51
C ARG A 14 6.64 17.01 -11.43
N ASP A 15 7.96 16.81 -11.50
CA ASP A 15 8.88 17.77 -12.13
C ASP A 15 10.18 17.11 -12.62
N ILE A 16 10.11 16.06 -13.45
CA ILE A 16 11.32 15.52 -14.11
C ILE A 16 11.46 15.99 -15.56
N ASN A 17 10.41 16.49 -16.21
CA ASN A 17 10.55 17.13 -17.51
C ASN A 17 9.46 18.19 -17.71
N LEU A 18 9.87 19.40 -18.09
CA LEU A 18 9.13 20.60 -18.53
C LEU A 18 9.34 21.84 -17.62
N ASP A 19 10.59 22.29 -17.49
CA ASP A 19 10.89 23.69 -17.77
C ASP A 19 11.66 23.69 -19.11
N GLU A 20 11.46 24.70 -19.96
CA GLU A 20 12.24 24.84 -21.19
C GLU A 20 13.75 24.77 -20.86
N PRO A 21 14.54 24.00 -21.62
CA PRO A 21 15.96 23.85 -21.34
C PRO A 21 16.64 25.23 -21.44
N GLY A 22 17.24 25.71 -20.35
CA GLY A 22 18.17 26.84 -20.42
C GLY A 22 18.29 27.81 -19.26
N THR A 23 17.58 27.67 -18.12
CA THR A 23 17.84 28.55 -16.96
C THR A 23 18.41 27.79 -15.75
N PRO A 24 19.59 28.17 -15.21
CA PRO A 24 20.27 27.48 -14.10
C PRO A 24 19.43 27.35 -12.80
N GLN A 25 18.43 28.22 -12.63
CA GLN A 25 17.63 28.33 -11.42
C GLN A 25 16.47 27.32 -11.37
N ALA A 26 15.93 26.93 -12.53
CA ALA A 26 14.88 25.90 -12.67
C ALA A 26 15.44 24.49 -12.42
N GLU A 27 16.58 24.17 -13.02
CA GLU A 27 17.28 22.88 -12.83
C GLU A 27 17.66 22.63 -11.37
N THR A 28 18.07 23.67 -10.65
CA THR A 28 18.45 23.57 -9.23
C THR A 28 17.24 23.28 -8.33
N LYS A 29 16.09 23.89 -8.60
CA LYS A 29 14.84 23.63 -7.85
C LYS A 29 14.26 22.25 -8.16
N ALA A 30 14.21 21.85 -9.44
CA ALA A 30 13.77 20.52 -9.86
C ALA A 30 14.68 19.41 -9.29
N ALA A 31 16.00 19.61 -9.29
CA ALA A 31 16.95 18.68 -8.67
C ALA A 31 16.77 18.59 -7.13
N THR A 32 16.51 19.71 -6.46
CA THR A 32 16.25 19.75 -5.02
C THR A 32 14.93 19.06 -4.67
N PHE A 33 13.87 19.27 -5.45
CA PHE A 33 12.56 18.64 -5.27
C PHE A 33 12.59 17.13 -5.53
N LYS A 34 13.30 16.70 -6.59
CA LYS A 34 13.53 15.30 -6.92
C LYS A 34 14.37 14.60 -5.84
N SER A 35 15.40 15.27 -5.33
CA SER A 35 16.22 14.78 -4.22
C SER A 35 15.43 14.67 -2.91
N ALA A 36 14.61 15.67 -2.59
CA ALA A 36 13.75 15.67 -1.40
C ALA A 36 12.67 14.58 -1.47
N SER A 37 12.03 14.40 -2.63
CA SER A 37 11.04 13.35 -2.86
C SER A 37 11.66 11.96 -2.81
N SER A 38 12.81 11.74 -3.47
CA SER A 38 13.58 10.49 -3.35
C SER A 38 13.94 10.19 -1.89
N SER A 39 14.40 11.19 -1.14
CA SER A 39 14.74 11.04 0.27
C SER A 39 13.53 10.66 1.15
N ILE A 40 12.32 11.11 0.80
CA ILE A 40 11.09 10.72 1.51
C ILE A 40 10.73 9.27 1.20
N TYR A 41 10.84 8.84 -0.07
CA TYR A 41 10.62 7.44 -0.45
C TYR A 41 11.69 6.50 0.11
N ASP A 42 12.96 6.92 0.10
CA ASP A 42 14.07 6.16 0.71
C ASP A 42 13.90 6.06 2.22
N LEU A 43 13.38 7.10 2.88
CA LEU A 43 13.03 7.06 4.30
C LEU A 43 11.84 6.13 4.57
N ALA A 44 10.77 6.22 3.78
CA ALA A 44 9.62 5.35 3.89
C ALA A 44 10.01 3.87 3.66
N ALA A 45 10.86 3.62 2.65
CA ALA A 45 11.44 2.31 2.38
C ALA A 45 12.32 1.81 3.53
N SER A 46 13.13 2.69 4.14
CA SER A 46 13.94 2.38 5.33
C SER A 46 13.08 2.04 6.57
N MET A 47 11.93 2.70 6.72
CA MET A 47 10.96 2.39 7.78
C MET A 47 10.21 1.08 7.53
N SER A 48 9.86 0.82 6.26
CA SER A 48 9.23 -0.42 5.80
C SER A 48 10.14 -1.64 6.05
N ALA A 49 11.44 -1.52 5.73
CA ALA A 49 12.46 -2.57 5.90
C ALA A 49 12.71 -3.02 7.35
N LYS A 50 12.17 -2.31 8.35
CA LYS A 50 12.35 -2.62 9.79
C LYS A 50 11.04 -2.92 10.50
N GLY A 51 9.95 -3.18 9.78
CA GLY A 51 8.66 -3.50 10.41
C GLY A 51 7.93 -2.28 11.03
N GLN A 52 8.39 -1.05 10.77
CA GLN A 52 8.00 0.11 11.58
C GLN A 52 6.73 0.79 11.07
N LEU A 53 6.49 0.72 9.75
CA LEU A 53 5.26 1.16 9.08
C LEU A 53 5.23 0.53 7.68
N TRP A 54 4.22 -0.30 7.38
CA TRP A 54 4.03 -0.88 6.04
C TRP A 54 3.01 -0.08 5.22
N ASN A 55 1.93 0.29 5.89
CA ASN A 55 0.75 0.98 5.40
C ASN A 55 0.03 1.65 6.58
N TRP A 56 -1.07 2.36 6.34
CA TRP A 56 -1.83 3.00 7.43
C TRP A 56 -2.57 2.06 8.36
N GLY A 57 -2.75 0.82 7.93
CA GLY A 57 -3.37 -0.20 8.74
C GLY A 57 -4.82 0.11 9.06
N VAL A 58 -5.41 -0.73 9.89
CA VAL A 58 -6.72 -0.48 10.51
C VAL A 58 -6.61 -0.71 12.00
N HIS A 59 -7.53 -0.13 12.75
CA HIS A 59 -7.70 -0.47 14.15
C HIS A 59 -9.12 -0.96 14.42
N ASP A 60 -9.20 -2.19 14.89
CA ASP A 60 -10.40 -2.79 15.45
C ASP A 60 -10.01 -3.72 16.62
N SER A 61 -10.63 -3.53 17.79
CA SER A 61 -10.34 -4.37 18.96
C SER A 61 -10.68 -5.83 18.76
N GLU A 62 -11.67 -6.14 17.93
CA GLU A 62 -12.02 -7.52 17.56
C GLU A 62 -10.88 -8.15 16.76
N PHE A 63 -10.32 -7.43 15.78
CA PHE A 63 -9.22 -7.94 14.96
C PHE A 63 -7.99 -8.21 15.82
N VAL A 64 -7.68 -7.31 16.77
CA VAL A 64 -6.57 -7.54 17.70
C VAL A 64 -6.76 -8.83 18.49
N ALA A 65 -7.95 -9.08 19.04
CA ALA A 65 -8.23 -10.29 19.82
C ALA A 65 -8.17 -11.56 18.96
N GLU A 66 -8.72 -11.52 17.74
CA GLU A 66 -8.69 -12.65 16.82
C GLU A 66 -7.26 -12.98 16.33
N ILE A 67 -6.45 -11.96 16.03
CA ILE A 67 -5.05 -12.15 15.63
C ILE A 67 -4.25 -12.71 16.81
N GLU A 68 -4.40 -12.16 18.01
CA GLU A 68 -3.68 -12.62 19.20
C GLU A 68 -4.00 -14.09 19.53
N ALA A 69 -5.26 -14.52 19.33
CA ALA A 69 -5.66 -15.91 19.51
C ALA A 69 -4.99 -16.88 18.51
N ARG A 70 -4.61 -16.40 17.32
CA ARG A 70 -4.00 -17.22 16.25
C ARG A 70 -2.48 -17.12 16.22
N LEU A 71 -1.96 -15.94 16.49
CA LEU A 71 -0.54 -15.61 16.48
C LEU A 71 -0.22 -14.77 17.74
N PRO A 72 -0.07 -15.41 18.91
CA PRO A 72 0.24 -14.71 20.15
C PRO A 72 1.51 -13.86 20.01
N GLY A 73 1.47 -12.64 20.55
CA GLY A 73 2.59 -11.70 20.45
C GLY A 73 2.84 -11.20 19.02
N PHE A 74 1.82 -11.09 18.16
CA PHE A 74 2.02 -10.64 16.77
C PHE A 74 2.66 -9.25 16.66
N THR A 75 2.55 -8.43 17.70
CA THR A 75 3.18 -7.10 17.81
C THR A 75 4.60 -7.11 18.39
N GLU A 76 5.07 -8.23 18.94
CA GLU A 76 6.41 -8.35 19.56
C GLU A 76 7.57 -8.17 18.56
N TYR A 77 7.27 -8.23 17.27
CA TYR A 77 8.23 -8.01 16.17
C TYR A 77 8.53 -6.54 15.88
N GLY A 78 8.28 -5.65 16.85
CA GLY A 78 8.61 -4.23 16.74
C GLY A 78 7.65 -3.46 15.86
N THR A 79 6.39 -3.89 15.79
CA THR A 79 5.30 -3.25 15.05
C THR A 79 4.26 -2.71 16.02
N ASP A 80 3.33 -1.87 15.54
CA ASP A 80 2.18 -1.40 16.32
C ASP A 80 0.89 -2.17 16.04
N GLY A 81 0.96 -3.23 15.25
CA GLY A 81 -0.15 -4.15 14.97
C GLY A 81 -1.21 -3.62 14.01
N PHE A 82 -1.20 -2.34 13.61
CA PHE A 82 -2.28 -1.81 12.75
C PHE A 82 -2.15 -2.29 11.31
N SER A 83 -0.92 -2.43 10.80
CA SER A 83 -0.69 -2.94 9.45
C SER A 83 -1.05 -4.42 9.36
N GLU A 84 -0.72 -5.19 10.39
CA GLU A 84 -1.13 -6.59 10.56
C GLU A 84 -2.65 -6.74 10.56
N GLN A 85 -3.38 -5.85 11.25
CA GLN A 85 -4.84 -5.87 11.23
C GLN A 85 -5.42 -5.65 9.82
N LEU A 86 -4.79 -4.83 8.98
CA LEU A 86 -5.24 -4.61 7.59
C LEU A 86 -4.99 -5.86 6.73
N TYR A 87 -3.84 -6.49 6.89
CA TYR A 87 -3.53 -7.76 6.22
C TYR A 87 -4.44 -8.90 6.72
N TYR A 88 -4.70 -8.97 8.02
CA TYR A 88 -5.62 -9.91 8.63
C TYR A 88 -7.01 -9.80 8.00
N LEU A 89 -7.55 -8.57 7.94
CA LEU A 89 -8.83 -8.27 7.32
C LEU A 89 -8.92 -8.80 5.88
N ALA A 90 -7.84 -8.69 5.10
CA ALA A 90 -7.82 -9.14 3.71
C ALA A 90 -8.10 -10.64 3.53
N LEU A 91 -7.72 -11.48 4.50
CA LEU A 91 -8.02 -12.93 4.48
C LEU A 91 -9.27 -13.27 5.30
N ARG A 92 -9.52 -12.57 6.41
CA ARG A 92 -10.64 -12.80 7.32
C ARG A 92 -11.99 -12.73 6.60
N ASP A 93 -12.20 -11.68 5.81
CA ASP A 93 -13.50 -11.41 5.15
C ASP A 93 -13.67 -12.17 3.83
N LEU A 94 -12.72 -13.03 3.45
CA LEU A 94 -12.90 -13.91 2.29
C LEU A 94 -14.21 -14.70 2.43
N PRO A 95 -14.92 -15.03 1.32
CA PRO A 95 -16.25 -15.63 1.41
C PRO A 95 -16.30 -16.99 2.12
N LYS A 96 -15.14 -17.66 2.23
CA LYS A 96 -14.96 -18.94 2.91
C LYS A 96 -14.09 -18.82 4.17
N GLY A 97 -13.87 -17.59 4.67
CA GLY A 97 -13.00 -17.28 5.78
C GLY A 97 -11.51 -17.45 5.47
N LEU A 98 -10.69 -17.11 6.45
CA LEU A 98 -9.22 -17.19 6.37
C LEU A 98 -8.73 -18.65 6.22
N GLU A 99 -9.44 -19.62 6.80
CA GLU A 99 -9.15 -21.06 6.68
C GLU A 99 -9.21 -21.55 5.23
N SER A 100 -9.90 -20.82 4.36
CA SER A 100 -9.91 -21.14 2.92
C SER A 100 -8.54 -21.03 2.25
N CYS A 101 -7.57 -20.38 2.90
CA CYS A 101 -6.19 -20.30 2.46
C CYS A 101 -5.36 -21.56 2.79
N ASP A 102 -5.84 -22.47 3.63
CA ASP A 102 -5.07 -23.64 4.06
C ASP A 102 -4.69 -24.55 2.88
N GLY A 103 -3.40 -24.83 2.72
CA GLY A 103 -2.84 -25.60 1.61
C GLY A 103 -2.97 -24.95 0.22
N ARG A 104 -3.50 -23.72 0.13
CA ARG A 104 -3.80 -23.02 -1.12
C ARG A 104 -2.65 -22.15 -1.60
N THR A 105 -2.72 -21.77 -2.88
CA THR A 105 -1.80 -20.79 -3.47
C THR A 105 -2.36 -19.38 -3.28
N VAL A 106 -1.64 -18.56 -2.53
CA VAL A 106 -1.96 -17.14 -2.29
C VAL A 106 -0.95 -16.27 -3.02
N LEU A 107 -1.44 -15.30 -3.78
CA LEU A 107 -0.63 -14.30 -4.48
C LEU A 107 -0.91 -12.91 -3.91
N GLU A 108 0.10 -12.21 -3.43
CA GLU A 108 0.02 -10.76 -3.20
C GLU A 108 0.61 -10.02 -4.39
N VAL A 109 -0.18 -9.16 -5.02
CA VAL A 109 0.26 -8.27 -6.11
C VAL A 109 0.53 -6.89 -5.53
N GLY A 110 1.75 -6.38 -5.70
CA GLY A 110 2.22 -5.14 -5.07
C GLY A 110 2.77 -5.34 -3.66
N CYS A 111 3.48 -6.43 -3.42
CA CYS A 111 3.90 -6.84 -2.06
C CYS A 111 5.02 -5.98 -1.44
N GLY A 112 5.63 -5.08 -2.21
CA GLY A 112 6.75 -4.24 -1.74
C GLY A 112 7.91 -5.08 -1.20
N MET A 113 8.29 -4.81 0.06
CA MET A 113 9.35 -5.56 0.76
C MET A 113 8.86 -6.86 1.41
N GLY A 114 7.59 -7.23 1.26
CA GLY A 114 7.07 -8.54 1.62
C GLY A 114 6.69 -8.74 3.09
N GLU A 115 6.79 -7.72 3.94
CA GLU A 115 6.51 -7.86 5.39
C GLU A 115 5.05 -8.24 5.69
N GLY A 116 4.10 -7.69 4.93
CA GLY A 116 2.70 -8.06 5.02
C GLY A 116 2.44 -9.51 4.64
N LEU A 117 2.99 -9.97 3.51
CA LEU A 117 2.93 -11.38 3.14
C LEU A 117 3.61 -12.29 4.17
N ASN A 118 4.73 -11.83 4.73
CA ASN A 118 5.44 -12.54 5.79
C ASN A 118 4.56 -12.70 7.04
N PHE A 119 3.82 -11.66 7.43
CA PHE A 119 2.79 -11.76 8.46
C PHE A 119 1.71 -12.79 8.09
N LEU A 120 1.12 -12.70 6.90
CA LEU A 120 0.09 -13.64 6.44
C LEU A 120 0.57 -15.09 6.43
N SER A 121 1.82 -15.35 6.04
CA SER A 121 2.38 -16.70 6.01
C SER A 121 2.66 -17.27 7.40
N ARG A 122 2.81 -16.43 8.43
CA ARG A 122 2.85 -16.88 9.84
C ARG A 122 1.45 -17.16 10.37
N LEU A 123 0.48 -16.39 9.89
CA LEU A 123 -0.93 -16.53 10.25
C LEU A 123 -1.58 -17.78 9.62
N VAL A 124 -1.18 -18.14 8.40
CA VAL A 124 -1.61 -19.35 7.68
C VAL A 124 -0.40 -20.15 7.20
N PRO A 125 0.28 -20.91 8.08
CA PRO A 125 1.55 -21.58 7.76
C PRO A 125 1.46 -22.65 6.66
N THR A 126 0.27 -23.17 6.38
CA THR A 126 0.06 -24.21 5.37
C THR A 126 -0.13 -23.64 3.96
N ALA A 127 -0.38 -22.33 3.83
CA ALA A 127 -0.54 -21.68 2.54
C ALA A 127 0.80 -21.53 1.82
N ARG A 128 0.77 -21.60 0.48
CA ARG A 128 1.91 -21.30 -0.38
C ARG A 128 1.78 -19.87 -0.89
N MET A 129 2.57 -18.96 -0.34
CA MET A 129 2.44 -17.53 -0.59
C MET A 129 3.52 -17.04 -1.56
N THR A 130 3.10 -16.29 -2.57
CA THR A 130 3.98 -15.59 -3.51
C THR A 130 3.71 -14.10 -3.47
N GLY A 131 4.74 -13.29 -3.27
CA GLY A 131 4.66 -11.84 -3.41
C GLY A 131 5.19 -11.43 -4.78
N LEU A 132 4.44 -10.58 -5.48
CA LEU A 132 4.87 -9.94 -6.73
C LEU A 132 4.99 -8.44 -6.53
N ASP A 133 6.06 -7.84 -7.05
CA ASP A 133 6.24 -6.39 -7.10
C ASP A 133 7.06 -5.97 -8.32
N LEU A 134 6.81 -4.76 -8.83
CA LEU A 134 7.54 -4.20 -9.97
C LEU A 134 8.98 -3.83 -9.59
N ALA A 135 9.23 -3.45 -8.33
CA ALA A 135 10.50 -2.91 -7.87
C ALA A 135 11.55 -4.01 -7.60
N PRO A 136 12.60 -4.12 -8.42
CA PRO A 136 13.59 -5.21 -8.28
C PRO A 136 14.34 -5.16 -6.96
N LYS A 137 14.59 -3.96 -6.41
CA LYS A 137 15.25 -3.80 -5.10
C LYS A 137 14.41 -4.33 -3.94
N ALA A 138 13.09 -4.12 -4.00
CA ALA A 138 12.18 -4.58 -2.95
C ALA A 138 12.11 -6.11 -2.95
N ILE A 139 11.96 -6.71 -4.14
CA ILE A 139 12.00 -8.17 -4.34
C ILE A 139 13.32 -8.78 -3.91
N ALA A 140 14.46 -8.17 -4.27
CA ALA A 140 15.77 -8.66 -3.85
C ALA A 140 15.91 -8.65 -2.32
N SER A 141 15.43 -7.59 -1.65
CA SER A 141 15.42 -7.50 -0.19
C SER A 141 14.54 -8.59 0.43
N ALA A 142 13.27 -8.66 0.01
CA ALA A 142 12.30 -9.63 0.51
C ALA A 142 12.79 -11.08 0.31
N THR A 143 13.38 -11.36 -0.85
CA THR A 143 13.93 -12.68 -1.16
C THR A 143 15.08 -13.04 -0.23
N ALA A 144 15.97 -12.08 0.07
CA ALA A 144 17.12 -12.31 0.93
C ALA A 144 16.76 -12.45 2.42
N THR A 145 15.70 -11.79 2.89
CA THR A 145 15.38 -11.71 4.32
C THR A 145 14.19 -12.56 4.76
N LEU A 146 13.21 -12.79 3.87
CA LEU A 146 11.91 -13.36 4.25
C LEU A 146 11.60 -14.71 3.58
N SER A 147 12.21 -15.03 2.43
CA SER A 147 11.91 -16.27 1.69
C SER A 147 12.10 -17.52 2.54
N ARG A 148 11.16 -18.47 2.42
CA ARG A 148 11.15 -19.76 3.14
C ARG A 148 10.84 -20.91 2.19
N GLY A 149 11.68 -21.08 1.16
CA GLY A 149 11.48 -22.10 0.14
C GLY A 149 10.11 -21.96 -0.54
N ASP A 150 9.34 -23.04 -0.59
CA ASP A 150 8.05 -23.07 -1.31
C ASP A 150 6.88 -22.42 -0.56
N THR A 151 7.02 -22.13 0.75
CA THR A 151 5.92 -21.57 1.55
C THR A 151 5.80 -20.05 1.43
N LEU A 152 6.91 -19.35 1.24
CA LEU A 152 6.95 -17.90 1.03
C LEU A 152 8.07 -17.56 0.05
N ARG A 153 7.71 -16.99 -1.10
CA ARG A 153 8.64 -16.57 -2.14
C ARG A 153 8.25 -15.23 -2.74
N PHE A 154 9.19 -14.58 -3.41
CA PHE A 154 9.00 -13.27 -4.01
C PHE A 154 9.48 -13.28 -5.46
N VAL A 155 8.72 -12.63 -6.34
CA VAL A 155 9.00 -12.56 -7.78
C VAL A 155 8.86 -11.13 -8.27
N GLN A 156 9.74 -10.71 -9.18
CA GLN A 156 9.56 -9.44 -9.88
C GLN A 156 8.54 -9.64 -11.00
N GLY A 157 7.61 -8.70 -11.15
CA GLY A 157 6.67 -8.72 -12.28
C GLY A 157 5.77 -7.49 -12.32
N ASP A 158 5.01 -7.37 -13.40
CA ASP A 158 4.03 -6.31 -13.60
C ASP A 158 2.64 -6.79 -13.16
N ALA A 159 1.91 -5.98 -12.40
CA ALA A 159 0.53 -6.26 -12.00
C ALA A 159 -0.42 -6.32 -13.20
N GLU A 160 -0.08 -5.62 -14.28
CA GLU A 160 -0.85 -5.59 -15.52
C GLU A 160 -0.48 -6.73 -16.50
N GLU A 161 0.54 -7.52 -16.16
CA GLU A 161 0.99 -8.67 -16.96
C GLU A 161 1.57 -9.73 -16.04
N LEU A 162 0.67 -10.44 -15.37
CA LEU A 162 1.03 -11.35 -14.29
C LEU A 162 1.80 -12.55 -14.85
N PRO A 163 3.03 -12.83 -14.38
CA PRO A 163 3.86 -13.95 -14.82
C PRO A 163 3.41 -15.28 -14.20
N PHE A 164 2.10 -15.52 -14.18
CA PHE A 164 1.45 -16.70 -13.63
C PHE A 164 0.54 -17.33 -14.68
N GLU A 165 0.45 -18.65 -14.66
CA GLU A 165 -0.43 -19.40 -15.56
C GLU A 165 -1.90 -19.11 -15.25
N ASP A 166 -2.75 -19.33 -16.25
CA ASP A 166 -4.20 -19.27 -16.09
C ASP A 166 -4.65 -20.24 -15.00
N SER A 167 -5.58 -19.81 -14.15
CA SER A 167 -6.17 -20.67 -13.10
C SER A 167 -5.12 -21.32 -12.16
N SER A 168 -4.06 -20.59 -11.83
CA SER A 168 -2.95 -21.06 -10.98
C SER A 168 -3.00 -20.58 -9.52
N VAL A 169 -3.83 -19.57 -9.22
CA VAL A 169 -3.94 -18.91 -7.90
C VAL A 169 -5.30 -19.19 -7.26
N ASP A 170 -5.36 -19.48 -5.96
CA ASP A 170 -6.64 -19.66 -5.25
C ASP A 170 -7.14 -18.35 -4.63
N VAL A 171 -6.23 -17.55 -4.07
CA VAL A 171 -6.52 -16.25 -3.44
C VAL A 171 -5.52 -15.22 -3.95
N LEU A 172 -6.03 -14.09 -4.44
CA LEU A 172 -5.23 -12.92 -4.81
C LEU A 172 -5.51 -11.80 -3.83
N VAL A 173 -4.45 -11.24 -3.24
CA VAL A 173 -4.50 -10.09 -2.35
C VAL A 173 -3.83 -8.92 -3.05
N ASN A 174 -4.47 -7.74 -2.97
CA ASN A 174 -3.88 -6.49 -3.41
C ASN A 174 -4.24 -5.42 -2.38
N ILE A 175 -3.24 -4.89 -1.69
CA ILE A 175 -3.41 -3.95 -0.58
C ILE A 175 -2.58 -2.71 -0.89
N GLU A 176 -3.25 -1.55 -0.92
CA GLU A 176 -2.65 -0.23 -1.11
C GLU A 176 -1.62 -0.18 -2.26
N SER A 177 -1.94 -0.76 -3.41
CA SER A 177 -1.02 -0.82 -4.55
C SER A 177 -1.67 -0.38 -5.86
N SER A 178 -2.93 -0.75 -6.10
CA SER A 178 -3.63 -0.47 -7.36
C SER A 178 -3.81 1.02 -7.66
N HIS A 179 -3.76 1.88 -6.65
CA HIS A 179 -3.80 3.34 -6.82
C HIS A 179 -2.63 3.88 -7.66
N THR A 180 -1.55 3.11 -7.80
CA THR A 180 -0.40 3.44 -8.65
C THR A 180 -0.46 2.83 -10.05
N TYR A 181 -1.40 1.91 -10.31
CA TYR A 181 -1.47 1.20 -11.59
C TYR A 181 -2.04 2.10 -12.69
N PRO A 182 -1.34 2.27 -13.83
CA PRO A 182 -1.86 3.01 -14.98
C PRO A 182 -3.17 2.45 -15.54
N ASN A 183 -3.32 1.12 -15.58
CA ASN A 183 -4.48 0.45 -16.12
C ASN A 183 -5.06 -0.58 -15.13
N LEU A 184 -5.89 -0.09 -14.22
CA LEU A 184 -6.62 -0.92 -13.25
C LEU A 184 -7.45 -2.03 -13.93
N GLY A 185 -8.05 -1.76 -15.08
CA GLY A 185 -8.82 -2.77 -15.82
C GLY A 185 -7.96 -3.90 -16.37
N ARG A 186 -6.71 -3.63 -16.75
CA ARG A 186 -5.75 -4.67 -17.17
C ARG A 186 -5.35 -5.55 -15.99
N PHE A 187 -5.02 -4.95 -14.84
CA PHE A 187 -4.78 -5.69 -13.59
C PHE A 187 -5.96 -6.61 -13.22
N LEU A 188 -7.20 -6.09 -13.23
CA LEU A 188 -8.36 -6.90 -12.85
C LEU A 188 -8.62 -8.05 -13.82
N ARG A 189 -8.35 -7.89 -15.12
CA ARG A 189 -8.41 -9.00 -16.09
C ARG A 189 -7.33 -10.04 -15.84
N GLU A 190 -6.11 -9.62 -15.52
CA GLU A 190 -5.04 -10.54 -15.15
C GLU A 190 -5.34 -11.28 -13.83
N ALA A 191 -5.90 -10.59 -12.84
CA ALA A 191 -6.38 -11.20 -11.61
C ALA A 191 -7.47 -12.26 -11.90
N ALA A 192 -8.43 -11.93 -12.76
CA ALA A 192 -9.46 -12.87 -13.22
C ALA A 192 -8.86 -14.07 -13.96
N ARG A 193 -7.83 -13.87 -14.79
CA ARG A 193 -7.15 -14.93 -15.54
C ARG A 193 -6.38 -15.88 -14.62
N ALA A 194 -5.59 -15.33 -13.69
CA ALA A 194 -4.73 -16.08 -12.79
C ALA A 194 -5.49 -16.85 -11.71
N LEU A 195 -6.59 -16.30 -11.18
CA LEU A 195 -7.42 -16.96 -10.16
C LEU A 195 -8.04 -18.25 -10.71
N ARG A 196 -8.18 -19.30 -9.90
CA ARG A 196 -9.01 -20.49 -10.19
C ARG A 196 -10.49 -20.12 -10.14
N ARG A 197 -11.36 -20.88 -10.84
CA ARG A 197 -12.82 -20.74 -10.68
C ARG A 197 -13.19 -20.97 -9.21
N GLY A 198 -13.96 -20.07 -8.63
CA GLY A 198 -14.28 -20.04 -7.20
C GLY A 198 -13.15 -19.51 -6.30
N GLY A 199 -12.01 -19.10 -6.86
CA GLY A 199 -10.97 -18.35 -6.18
C GLY A 199 -11.37 -16.90 -5.95
N ALA A 200 -10.72 -16.23 -4.99
CA ALA A 200 -11.13 -14.90 -4.53
C ALA A 200 -10.05 -13.84 -4.71
N LEU A 201 -10.47 -12.63 -5.09
CA LEU A 201 -9.69 -11.40 -5.04
C LEU A 201 -10.11 -10.61 -3.80
N SER A 202 -9.15 -10.31 -2.93
CA SER A 202 -9.29 -9.34 -1.83
C SER A 202 -8.53 -8.08 -2.20
N HIS A 203 -9.27 -7.00 -2.46
CA HIS A 203 -8.74 -5.72 -2.93
C HIS A 203 -8.99 -4.65 -1.88
N ILE A 204 -7.93 -4.11 -1.28
CA ILE A 204 -8.04 -3.03 -0.31
C ILE A 204 -7.22 -1.85 -0.81
N ASP A 205 -7.87 -0.71 -1.02
CA ASP A 205 -7.16 0.48 -1.47
C ASP A 205 -7.84 1.78 -1.04
N VAL A 206 -7.11 2.87 -1.24
CA VAL A 206 -7.58 4.23 -1.06
C VAL A 206 -8.13 4.78 -2.37
N PHE A 207 -9.26 5.48 -2.28
CA PHE A 207 -9.95 6.03 -3.43
C PHE A 207 -10.27 7.51 -3.24
N THR A 208 -10.10 8.25 -4.33
CA THR A 208 -10.89 9.45 -4.58
C THR A 208 -12.27 9.05 -5.08
N ARG A 209 -13.28 9.92 -4.97
CA ARG A 209 -14.61 9.65 -5.56
C ARG A 209 -14.55 9.26 -7.03
N GLN A 210 -13.77 9.99 -7.83
CA GLN A 210 -13.61 9.72 -9.26
C GLN A 210 -13.02 8.33 -9.52
N ARG A 211 -12.03 7.91 -8.72
CA ARG A 211 -11.42 6.58 -8.87
C ARG A 211 -12.35 5.47 -8.42
N LEU A 212 -13.15 5.69 -7.38
CA LEU A 212 -14.17 4.72 -6.96
C LEU A 212 -15.29 4.57 -8.01
N GLU A 213 -15.71 5.67 -8.63
CA GLU A 213 -16.67 5.65 -9.74
C GLU A 213 -16.08 4.94 -10.98
N ALA A 214 -14.80 5.17 -11.29
CA ALA A 214 -14.09 4.43 -12.34
C ALA A 214 -13.99 2.93 -12.03
N MET A 215 -13.63 2.58 -10.79
CA MET A 215 -13.59 1.20 -10.31
C MET A 215 -14.95 0.52 -10.54
N ARG A 216 -16.04 1.12 -10.07
CA ARG A 216 -17.40 0.58 -10.26
C ARG A 216 -17.75 0.32 -11.73
N ARG A 217 -17.33 1.20 -12.66
CA ARG A 217 -17.53 0.96 -14.10
C ARG A 217 -16.71 -0.23 -14.60
N ILE A 218 -15.41 -0.24 -14.31
CA ILE A 218 -14.49 -1.32 -14.71
C ILE A 218 -14.98 -2.68 -14.20
N THR A 219 -15.48 -2.74 -12.96
CA THR A 219 -16.00 -3.99 -12.39
C THR A 219 -17.14 -4.61 -13.20
N THR A 220 -17.93 -3.82 -13.92
CA THR A 220 -19.02 -4.33 -14.77
C THR A 220 -18.55 -4.85 -16.13
N GLU A 221 -17.32 -4.50 -16.54
CA GLU A 221 -16.72 -4.91 -17.82
C GLU A 221 -15.96 -6.24 -17.73
N ILE A 222 -15.85 -6.81 -16.52
CA ILE A 222 -15.07 -8.03 -16.23
C ILE A 222 -16.03 -9.06 -15.59
N PRO A 223 -16.89 -9.72 -16.39
CA PRO A 223 -17.91 -10.63 -15.88
C PRO A 223 -17.34 -11.87 -15.20
N GLU A 224 -16.07 -12.20 -15.45
CA GLU A 224 -15.36 -13.29 -14.79
C GLU A 224 -15.15 -13.04 -13.29
N LEU A 225 -15.22 -11.79 -12.82
CA LEU A 225 -15.14 -11.43 -11.41
C LEU A 225 -16.51 -10.98 -10.88
N LYS A 226 -17.14 -11.84 -10.08
CA LYS A 226 -18.34 -11.48 -9.34
C LYS A 226 -17.97 -10.79 -8.04
N TRP A 227 -18.24 -9.49 -7.95
CA TRP A 227 -18.05 -8.70 -6.73
C TRP A 227 -19.11 -9.07 -5.69
N VAL A 228 -18.67 -9.51 -4.51
CA VAL A 228 -19.53 -10.06 -3.45
C VAL A 228 -19.56 -9.18 -2.20
N SER A 229 -18.58 -8.30 -2.01
CA SER A 229 -18.59 -7.29 -0.95
C SER A 229 -17.86 -6.01 -1.36
N ASP A 230 -18.26 -4.90 -0.76
CA ASP A 230 -17.62 -3.58 -0.85
C ASP A 230 -17.84 -2.84 0.47
N HIS A 231 -16.88 -2.91 1.38
CA HIS A 231 -16.93 -2.30 2.71
C HIS A 231 -16.16 -0.99 2.76
N ASP A 232 -16.73 0.02 3.40
CA ASP A 232 -15.99 1.22 3.78
C ASP A 232 -15.21 0.93 5.06
N ILE A 233 -13.88 1.00 5.00
CA ILE A 233 -13.01 0.78 6.17
C ILE A 233 -12.35 2.08 6.64
N SER A 234 -12.83 3.22 6.15
CA SER A 234 -12.22 4.53 6.39
C SER A 234 -12.13 4.87 7.87
N ASP A 235 -13.13 4.52 8.67
CA ASP A 235 -13.13 4.82 10.10
C ASP A 235 -12.09 4.00 10.86
N GLN A 236 -11.91 2.74 10.51
CA GLN A 236 -10.88 1.87 11.10
C GLN A 236 -9.48 2.35 10.69
N VAL A 237 -9.29 2.79 9.44
CA VAL A 237 -8.02 3.40 8.99
C VAL A 237 -7.77 4.71 9.75
N ARG A 238 -8.75 5.61 9.82
CA ARG A 238 -8.65 6.86 10.62
C ARG A 238 -8.32 6.57 12.07
N ALA A 239 -8.88 5.51 12.66
CA ALA A 239 -8.61 5.10 14.03
C ALA A 239 -7.15 4.66 14.23
N ALA A 240 -6.55 3.96 13.26
CA ALA A 240 -5.13 3.60 13.26
C ALA A 240 -4.23 4.83 13.09
N VAL A 241 -4.52 5.68 12.10
CA VAL A 241 -3.78 6.94 11.87
C VAL A 241 -3.76 7.79 13.13
N ARG A 242 -4.92 8.02 13.76
CA ARG A 242 -5.04 8.82 15.00
C ARG A 242 -4.21 8.26 16.15
N ARG A 243 -4.03 6.94 16.24
CA ARG A 243 -3.20 6.28 17.28
C ARG A 243 -1.70 6.37 16.99
N ARG A 244 -1.32 6.55 15.73
CA ARG A 244 0.08 6.73 15.30
C ARG A 244 0.56 8.17 15.42
N MET A 245 -0.32 9.16 15.53
CA MET A 245 0.04 10.58 15.59
C MET A 245 0.63 11.11 16.91
N PRO A 246 0.21 10.65 18.11
CA PRO A 246 0.74 11.13 19.39
C PRO A 246 2.26 10.98 19.50
N PRO A 247 3.00 11.92 20.15
CA PRO A 247 4.47 11.91 20.20
C PRO A 247 5.11 10.66 20.82
N ASP A 248 4.37 9.99 21.70
CA ASP A 248 4.74 8.76 22.41
C ASP A 248 4.32 7.49 21.66
N SER A 249 3.66 7.60 20.51
CA SER A 249 3.29 6.47 19.68
C SER A 249 4.52 5.67 19.24
N HIS A 250 4.33 4.38 18.96
CA HIS A 250 5.37 3.51 18.43
C HIS A 250 6.05 4.11 17.20
N LEU A 251 5.25 4.60 16.24
CA LEU A 251 5.73 5.25 15.02
C LEU A 251 6.63 6.45 15.34
N ARG A 252 6.15 7.39 16.18
CA ARG A 252 6.88 8.62 16.53
C ARG A 252 8.14 8.33 17.34
N SER A 253 8.05 7.42 18.32
CA SER A 253 9.17 6.95 19.14
C SER A 253 10.27 6.35 18.26
N THR A 254 9.88 5.52 17.30
CA THR A 254 10.79 4.83 16.40
C THR A 254 11.52 5.78 15.45
N LEU A 255 10.82 6.76 14.89
CA LEU A 255 11.42 7.83 14.09
C LEU A 255 12.43 8.65 14.88
N ASN A 256 12.12 8.96 16.14
CA ASN A 256 13.01 9.74 16.99
C ASN A 256 14.36 9.03 17.26
N LYS A 257 14.35 7.68 17.24
CA LYS A 257 15.55 6.84 17.40
C LYS A 257 16.41 6.79 16.13
N GLN A 258 15.88 7.14 14.95
CA GLN A 258 16.67 7.15 13.73
C GLN A 258 17.69 8.31 13.71
N ARG A 259 18.93 7.99 13.31
CA ARG A 259 20.00 8.98 13.10
C ARG A 259 19.71 9.81 11.85
N MET A 260 19.07 10.95 12.06
CA MET A 260 18.77 11.93 11.02
C MET A 260 19.32 13.29 11.43
N ASN A 261 19.77 14.07 10.44
CA ASN A 261 20.06 15.47 10.68
C ASN A 261 18.76 16.24 10.98
N ARG A 262 18.85 17.42 11.60
CA ARG A 262 17.67 18.20 12.05
C ARG A 262 16.70 18.51 10.92
N LEU A 263 17.20 18.80 9.72
CA LEU A 263 16.38 19.10 8.54
C LEU A 263 15.62 17.86 8.06
N ALA A 264 16.28 16.73 7.88
CA ALA A 264 15.68 15.46 7.50
C ALA A 264 14.63 14.99 8.52
N ARG A 265 14.92 15.14 9.82
CA ARG A 265 13.95 14.85 10.89
C ARG A 265 12.72 15.75 10.81
N THR A 266 12.94 17.04 10.54
CA THR A 266 11.85 18.01 10.36
C THR A 266 11.02 17.62 9.14
N LEU A 267 11.64 17.35 8.00
CA LEU A 267 10.94 16.94 6.79
C LEU A 267 10.18 15.63 7.00
N ALA A 268 10.76 14.62 7.65
CA ALA A 268 10.12 13.34 7.95
C ALA A 268 8.86 13.47 8.82
N LEU A 269 8.94 14.20 9.93
CA LEU A 269 7.81 14.36 10.86
C LEU A 269 6.65 15.14 10.23
N HIS A 270 6.96 16.02 9.28
CA HIS A 270 5.99 16.89 8.63
C HIS A 270 5.46 16.30 7.32
N SER A 271 6.29 15.59 6.54
CA SER A 271 5.85 14.82 5.38
C SER A 271 4.96 13.66 5.80
N GLN A 272 5.12 13.07 6.98
CA GLN A 272 4.21 12.05 7.51
C GLN A 272 2.77 12.52 7.68
N ILE A 273 2.58 13.76 8.11
CA ILE A 273 1.24 14.36 8.23
C ILE A 273 0.63 14.62 6.85
N THR A 274 1.47 14.93 5.86
CA THR A 274 1.06 15.42 4.53
C THR A 274 0.96 14.32 3.47
N VAL A 275 1.98 13.49 3.35
CA VAL A 275 2.19 12.47 2.31
C VAL A 275 1.49 11.16 2.67
N PHE A 276 1.21 10.95 3.96
CA PHE A 276 0.73 9.68 4.44
C PHE A 276 -0.53 9.91 5.30
N GLY A 277 -1.67 10.27 4.70
CA GLY A 277 -2.99 10.11 5.37
C GLY A 277 -3.29 10.96 6.62
N GLY A 278 -2.43 11.87 7.07
CA GLY A 278 -2.75 12.76 8.19
C GLY A 278 -3.98 13.62 7.88
N THR A 279 -4.10 14.14 6.65
CA THR A 279 -5.28 14.87 6.18
C THR A 279 -6.54 13.99 6.11
N PHE A 280 -6.41 12.70 5.82
CA PHE A 280 -7.50 11.72 5.83
C PHE A 280 -8.07 11.47 7.24
N ALA A 281 -7.26 11.67 8.28
CA ALA A 281 -7.65 11.56 9.68
C ALA A 281 -7.89 12.91 10.36
N ASP A 282 -8.21 13.94 9.59
CA ASP A 282 -8.49 15.32 10.01
C ASP A 282 -7.30 16.05 10.66
N TYR A 283 -6.08 15.53 10.51
CA TYR A 283 -4.88 16.16 11.03
C TYR A 283 -4.46 17.33 10.13
N GLN A 284 -4.45 18.53 10.72
CA GLN A 284 -4.00 19.74 10.01
C GLN A 284 -2.47 19.87 10.09
N PRO A 285 -1.79 20.10 8.95
CA PRO A 285 -0.35 20.32 8.97
C PRO A 285 -0.01 21.58 9.79
N PRO A 286 1.04 21.55 10.64
CA PRO A 286 1.51 22.73 11.37
C PRO A 286 1.84 23.90 10.44
N ALA A 287 1.77 25.13 10.95
CA ALA A 287 2.04 26.34 10.16
C ALA A 287 3.44 26.34 9.50
N SER A 288 4.43 25.74 10.16
CA SER A 288 5.78 25.53 9.62
C SER A 288 5.79 24.70 8.33
N VAL A 289 4.90 23.70 8.21
CA VAL A 289 4.78 22.84 7.02
C VAL A 289 4.12 23.57 5.88
N LYS A 290 3.05 24.31 6.17
CA LYS A 290 2.40 25.17 5.18
C LYS A 290 3.40 26.19 4.60
N MET A 291 4.32 26.69 5.44
CA MET A 291 5.41 27.55 5.01
C MET A 291 6.46 26.81 4.16
N LEU A 292 6.93 25.62 4.56
CA LEU A 292 7.87 24.82 3.76
C LEU A 292 7.30 24.40 2.40
N SER A 293 6.01 24.07 2.34
CA SER A 293 5.29 23.75 1.10
C SER A 293 5.19 24.98 0.18
N ARG A 294 4.85 26.16 0.72
CA ARG A 294 4.88 27.44 -0.04
C ARG A 294 6.27 27.79 -0.57
N LEU A 295 7.32 27.35 0.11
CA LEU A 295 8.72 27.54 -0.31
C LEU A 295 9.20 26.47 -1.31
N GLY A 296 8.37 25.48 -1.68
CA GLY A 296 8.73 24.41 -2.61
C GLY A 296 9.69 23.37 -2.03
N LEU A 297 9.87 23.34 -0.70
CA LEU A 297 10.78 22.41 -0.02
C LEU A 297 10.10 21.08 0.34
N VAL A 298 8.76 21.04 0.27
CA VAL A 298 7.90 19.87 0.51
C VAL A 298 6.78 19.93 -0.54
N PRO A 299 6.27 18.80 -1.05
CA PRO A 299 5.18 18.78 -2.03
C PRO A 299 3.96 19.64 -1.62
N PRO A 300 3.23 20.20 -2.59
CA PRO A 300 2.00 20.93 -2.33
C PRO A 300 0.99 20.05 -1.59
N MET A 301 0.39 20.63 -0.55
CA MET A 301 -0.55 19.97 0.38
C MET A 301 -1.91 19.60 -0.25
N ASP A 302 -2.14 19.99 -1.50
CA ASP A 302 -3.43 19.90 -2.19
C ASP A 302 -3.57 18.60 -3.00
N SER A 303 -2.71 17.60 -2.74
CA SER A 303 -2.85 16.27 -3.34
C SER A 303 -4.22 15.71 -2.94
N LEU A 304 -5.05 15.48 -3.96
CA LEU A 304 -6.43 14.96 -3.97
C LEU A 304 -6.92 14.45 -2.60
N PRO A 305 -8.07 14.93 -2.09
CA PRO A 305 -8.62 14.39 -0.86
C PRO A 305 -8.74 12.88 -1.04
N MET A 306 -7.95 12.13 -0.28
CA MET A 306 -8.24 10.74 -0.04
C MET A 306 -9.58 10.76 0.70
N GLU A 307 -10.62 10.20 0.09
CA GLU A 307 -11.98 10.36 0.60
C GLU A 307 -12.46 9.09 1.28
N THR A 308 -12.05 7.93 0.77
CA THR A 308 -12.48 6.65 1.32
C THR A 308 -11.42 5.56 1.14
N TYR A 309 -11.35 4.67 2.12
CA TYR A 309 -10.68 3.39 2.01
C TYR A 309 -11.74 2.30 1.84
N ARG A 310 -11.57 1.46 0.81
CA ARG A 310 -12.52 0.40 0.50
C ARG A 310 -11.85 -0.96 0.58
N HIS A 311 -12.56 -1.91 1.16
CA HIS A 311 -12.26 -3.33 1.05
C HIS A 311 -13.31 -4.00 0.16
N GLN A 312 -12.86 -4.46 -1.00
CA GLN A 312 -13.71 -5.04 -2.02
C GLN A 312 -13.29 -6.48 -2.27
N ILE A 313 -14.27 -7.39 -2.34
CA ILE A 313 -14.01 -8.80 -2.59
C ILE A 313 -14.74 -9.24 -3.84
N ALA A 314 -14.03 -9.94 -4.72
CA ALA A 314 -14.60 -10.61 -5.87
C ALA A 314 -14.28 -12.10 -5.86
N VAL A 315 -15.17 -12.89 -6.45
CA VAL A 315 -14.98 -14.33 -6.68
C VAL A 315 -14.96 -14.58 -8.18
N ARG A 316 -14.00 -15.36 -8.66
CA ARG A 316 -13.95 -15.77 -10.06
C ARG A 316 -15.10 -16.74 -10.36
N VAL A 317 -15.97 -16.41 -11.33
CA VAL A 317 -17.16 -17.21 -11.69
C VAL A 317 -16.98 -18.08 -12.91
#